data_AF-A0A1V4M293-F1
#
_entry.id   AF-A0A1V4M293-F1
#
_cell.length_a   1.000
_cell.length_b   1.000
_cell.length_c   1.000
_cell.angle_alpha   90.00
_cell.angle_beta   90.00
_cell.angle_gamma   90.00
#
_symmetry.space_group_name_H-M   'P 1'
#
loop_
_entity.id
_entity.type
_entity.pdbx_description
1 polymer ?
#
loop_
_entity_poly.entity_id
_entity_poly.type
_entity_poly.pdbx_seq_one_letter_code
_entity_poly.pdbx_strand_id
1 'polypeptide(L)'
;MKTAKIFTLTTALLMAGAILYGFSQGDFFTQGGIIASLAWGRVTLVDIYLSFFLFSGWVVYRETSPVKSTLLIVSIMVLGSLAMGLYSYYALVQSRGDWQTFWMGKKTTAN
;
A
#
# COMPACT_ATOMS: atom_id res chain seq x y z
N MET A 1 -2.72 8.80 -17.69
CA MET A 1 -2.48 7.87 -16.56
C MET A 1 -1.35 6.84 -16.75
N LYS A 2 -0.71 6.72 -17.92
CA LYS A 2 0.33 5.69 -18.16
C LYS A 2 1.52 5.81 -17.19
N THR A 3 1.98 7.02 -16.93
CA THR A 3 3.06 7.32 -15.97
C THR A 3 2.73 6.85 -14.55
N ALA A 4 1.53 7.17 -14.05
CA ALA A 4 1.08 6.72 -12.73
C ALA A 4 1.03 5.19 -12.62
N LYS A 5 0.56 4.50 -13.67
CA LYS A 5 0.55 3.03 -13.71
C LYS A 5 1.97 2.47 -13.58
N ILE A 6 2.90 2.98 -14.39
CA ILE A 6 4.31 2.56 -14.34
C ILE A 6 4.87 2.80 -12.94
N PHE A 7 4.65 3.98 -12.38
CA PHE A 7 5.14 4.32 -11.04
C PHE A 7 4.63 3.34 -9.97
N THR A 8 3.32 3.12 -9.90
CA THR A 8 2.71 2.21 -8.90
C THR A 8 3.19 0.76 -9.06
N LEU A 9 3.40 0.31 -10.30
CA LEU A 9 3.91 -1.03 -10.58
C LEU A 9 5.39 -1.15 -10.20
N THR A 10 6.21 -0.15 -10.52
CA THR A 10 7.61 -0.11 -10.11
C THR A 10 7.75 -0.14 -8.60
N THR A 11 6.93 0.63 -7.86
CA THR A 11 6.90 0.58 -6.39
C THR A 11 6.62 -0.84 -5.88
N ALA A 12 5.62 -1.52 -6.44
CA ALA A 12 5.30 -2.89 -6.08
C ALA A 12 6.46 -3.85 -6.37
N LEU A 13 7.07 -3.77 -7.56
CA LEU A 13 8.18 -4.64 -7.94
C LEU A 13 9.43 -4.42 -7.08
N LEU A 14 9.77 -3.16 -6.79
CA LEU A 14 10.89 -2.82 -5.91
C LEU A 14 10.67 -3.38 -4.50
N MET A 15 9.47 -3.20 -3.94
CA MET A 15 9.17 -3.73 -2.60
C MET A 15 9.14 -5.26 -2.58
N ALA A 16 8.61 -5.92 -3.61
CA ALA A 16 8.66 -7.37 -3.72
C ALA A 16 10.10 -7.88 -3.73
N GLY A 17 10.99 -7.25 -4.51
CA GLY A 17 12.41 -7.58 -4.52
C GLY A 17 13.09 -7.38 -3.15
N ALA A 18 12.78 -6.26 -2.47
CA ALA A 18 13.31 -5.98 -1.14
C ALA A 18 12.85 -7.00 -0.08
N ILE A 19 11.57 -7.42 -0.13
CA ILE A 19 11.03 -8.46 0.75
C ILE A 19 11.75 -9.78 0.51
N LEU A 20 11.90 -10.20 -0.75
CA LEU A 20 12.60 -11.44 -1.09
C LEU A 20 14.05 -11.42 -0.62
N TYR A 21 14.75 -10.31 -0.83
CA TYR A 21 16.11 -10.12 -0.33
C TYR A 21 16.20 -10.17 1.20
N GLY A 22 15.26 -9.49 1.89
CA GLY A 22 15.20 -9.48 3.35
C GLY A 22 14.99 -10.89 3.93
N PHE A 23 14.09 -11.68 3.34
CA PHE A 23 13.87 -13.07 3.76
C PHE A 23 14.99 -14.03 3.36
N SER A 24 15.77 -13.73 2.31
CA SER A 24 16.89 -14.59 1.92
C SER A 24 18.14 -14.36 2.76
N GLN A 25 18.40 -13.13 3.20
CA GLN A 25 19.64 -12.75 3.88
C GLN A 25 19.49 -12.46 5.38
N GLY A 26 18.28 -12.28 5.89
CA GLY A 26 18.04 -11.76 7.23
C GLY A 26 17.02 -12.57 8.03
N ASP A 27 17.11 -12.42 9.35
CA ASP A 27 16.08 -12.86 10.28
C ASP A 27 15.19 -11.67 10.65
N PHE A 28 13.94 -11.72 10.21
CA PHE A 28 12.98 -10.62 10.35
C PHE A 28 12.74 -10.24 11.82
N PHE A 29 12.63 -11.22 12.71
CA PHE A 29 12.27 -10.97 14.11
C PHE A 29 13.44 -10.41 14.91
N THR A 30 14.64 -10.93 14.67
CA THR A 30 15.87 -10.48 15.34
C THR A 30 16.22 -9.06 14.90
N GLN A 31 16.25 -8.81 13.60
CA GLN A 31 16.57 -7.48 13.05
C GLN A 31 15.46 -6.47 13.35
N GLY A 32 14.19 -6.89 13.28
CA GLY A 32 13.04 -6.06 13.68
C GLY A 32 13.11 -5.65 15.15
N GLY A 33 13.51 -6.55 16.04
CA GLY A 33 13.73 -6.25 17.46
C GLY A 33 14.81 -5.20 17.69
N ILE A 34 15.93 -5.28 16.95
CA ILE A 34 16.98 -4.26 16.99
C ILE A 34 16.43 -2.90 16.53
N ILE A 35 15.70 -2.85 15.41
CA ILE A 35 15.09 -1.59 14.92
C ILE A 35 14.15 -1.00 15.97
N ALA A 36 13.30 -1.81 16.61
CA ALA A 36 12.39 -1.35 17.65
C ALA A 36 13.10 -0.84 18.92
N SER A 37 14.33 -1.31 19.18
CA SER A 37 15.15 -0.83 20.30
C SER A 37 15.73 0.57 20.05
N LEU A 38 15.99 0.93 18.79
CA LEU A 38 16.55 2.23 18.40
C LEU A 38 15.47 3.32 18.43
N ALA A 39 15.81 4.50 18.96
CA ALA A 39 14.89 5.64 19.03
C ALA A 39 14.38 6.06 17.64
N TRP A 40 15.30 6.24 16.68
CA TRP A 40 14.96 6.54 15.28
C TRP A 40 14.25 5.38 14.59
N GLY A 41 14.58 4.13 14.93
CA GLY A 41 13.88 2.97 14.39
C GLY A 41 12.40 2.97 14.76
N ARG A 42 12.05 3.31 16.00
CA ARG A 42 10.65 3.51 16.41
C ARG A 42 9.99 4.68 15.69
N VAL A 43 10.68 5.81 15.50
CA VAL A 43 10.13 6.96 14.76
C VAL A 43 9.79 6.55 13.32
N THR A 44 10.69 5.85 12.62
CA THR A 44 10.44 5.34 11.27
C THR A 44 9.29 4.33 11.24
N LEU A 45 9.20 3.41 12.21
CA LEU A 45 8.08 2.48 12.32
C LEU A 45 6.75 3.24 12.48
N VAL A 46 6.69 4.22 13.38
CA VAL A 46 5.48 5.04 13.55
C VAL A 46 5.13 5.78 12.25
N ASP A 47 6.11 6.39 11.59
CA ASP A 47 5.91 7.14 10.34
C ASP A 47 5.34 6.27 9.20
N ILE A 48 5.90 5.08 8.99
CA ILE A 48 5.41 4.18 7.93
C ILE A 48 4.01 3.64 8.24
N TYR A 49 3.70 3.30 9.49
CA TYR A 49 2.38 2.76 9.85
C TYR A 49 1.30 3.85 9.87
N LEU A 50 1.63 5.09 10.22
CA LEU A 50 0.72 6.23 10.04
C LEU A 50 0.42 6.46 8.55
N SER A 51 1.43 6.34 7.68
CA SER A 51 1.22 6.41 6.23
C SER A 51 0.30 5.30 5.72
N PHE A 52 0.45 4.07 6.24
CA PHE A 52 -0.44 2.95 5.91
C PHE A 52 -1.87 3.19 6.38
N PHE A 53 -2.04 3.79 7.57
CA PHE A 53 -3.34 4.16 8.10
C PHE A 53 -4.05 5.21 7.24
N LEU A 54 -3.33 6.26 6.83
CA LEU A 54 -3.87 7.30 5.94
C LEU A 54 -4.29 6.71 4.58
N PHE A 55 -3.44 5.87 3.98
CA PHE A 55 -3.77 5.19 2.73
C PHE A 55 -4.95 4.23 2.88
N SER A 56 -5.05 3.54 4.01
CA SER A 56 -6.20 2.69 4.35
C SER A 56 -7.50 3.50 4.42
N GLY A 57 -7.45 4.74 4.91
CA GLY A 57 -8.58 5.67 4.85
C GLY A 57 -9.06 5.93 3.42
N TRP A 58 -8.12 6.14 2.49
CA TRP A 58 -8.45 6.26 1.06
C TRP A 58 -9.07 4.98 0.49
N VAL A 59 -8.55 3.81 0.85
CA VAL A 59 -9.10 2.50 0.46
C VAL A 59 -10.56 2.34 0.92
N VAL A 60 -10.85 2.64 2.19
CA VAL A 60 -12.21 2.58 2.76
C VAL A 60 -13.13 3.57 2.07
N TYR A 61 -12.63 4.77 1.76
CA TYR A 61 -13.41 5.76 1.05
C TYR A 61 -13.76 5.32 -0.39
N ARG A 62 -12.81 4.73 -1.10
CA ARG A 62 -12.92 4.35 -2.52
C ARG A 62 -13.75 3.08 -2.73
N GLU A 63 -13.56 2.09 -1.87
CA GLU A 63 -14.25 0.80 -1.98
C GLU A 63 -15.65 0.86 -1.37
N THR A 64 -16.59 0.18 -2.01
CA THR A 64 -17.98 0.08 -1.54
C THR A 64 -18.21 -1.14 -0.66
N SER A 65 -17.37 -2.17 -0.78
CA SER A 65 -17.50 -3.42 -0.06
C SER A 65 -16.62 -3.39 1.19
N PRO A 66 -17.20 -3.43 2.41
CA PRO A 66 -16.42 -3.40 3.65
C PRO A 66 -15.48 -4.61 3.74
N VAL A 67 -15.90 -5.78 3.25
CA VAL A 67 -15.06 -6.99 3.24
C VAL A 67 -13.80 -6.78 2.40
N LYS A 68 -13.94 -6.21 1.20
CA LYS A 68 -12.78 -5.93 0.34
C LYS A 68 -11.85 -4.90 0.97
N SER A 69 -12.41 -3.84 1.56
CA SER A 69 -11.63 -2.84 2.28
C SER A 69 -10.85 -3.47 3.43
N THR A 70 -11.49 -4.27 4.28
CA THR A 70 -10.83 -4.93 5.42
C THR A 70 -9.71 -5.86 4.96
N LEU A 71 -9.95 -6.71 3.95
CA LEU A 71 -8.91 -7.58 3.40
C LEU A 71 -7.72 -6.79 2.88
N LEU A 72 -7.98 -5.65 2.24
CA LEU A 72 -6.93 -4.81 1.69
C LEU A 72 -6.15 -4.05 2.78
N ILE A 73 -6.83 -3.58 3.82
CA ILE A 73 -6.17 -2.97 4.99
C ILE A 73 -5.24 -3.98 5.66
N VAL A 74 -5.71 -5.20 5.90
CA VAL A 74 -4.86 -6.27 6.46
C VAL A 74 -3.66 -6.52 5.53
N SER A 75 -3.90 -6.58 4.22
CA SER A 75 -2.81 -6.73 3.24
C SER A 75 -1.80 -5.58 3.30
N ILE A 76 -2.24 -4.34 3.50
CA ILE A 76 -1.37 -3.17 3.66
C ILE A 76 -0.58 -3.22 4.96
N MET A 77 -1.19 -3.65 6.08
CA MET A 77 -0.49 -3.76 7.36
C MET A 77 0.60 -4.84 7.34
N VAL A 78 0.44 -5.88 6.52
CA VAL A 78 1.41 -6.99 6.41
C VAL A 78 2.45 -6.73 5.31
N LEU A 79 2.03 -6.32 4.12
CA LEU A 79 2.89 -6.18 2.94
C LEU A 79 3.37 -4.75 2.69
N GLY A 80 2.80 -3.77 3.38
CA GLY A 80 3.17 -2.36 3.27
C GLY A 80 3.03 -1.79 1.86
N SER A 81 4.10 -1.18 1.37
CA SER A 81 4.14 -0.51 0.07
C SER A 81 3.94 -1.44 -1.13
N LEU A 82 4.15 -2.75 -0.97
CA LEU A 82 3.81 -3.74 -2.00
C LEU A 82 2.29 -3.76 -2.25
N ALA A 83 1.49 -3.91 -1.19
CA ALA A 83 0.03 -3.92 -1.30
C ALA A 83 -0.52 -2.56 -1.77
N MET A 84 0.04 -1.45 -1.26
CA MET A 84 -0.36 -0.11 -1.70
C MET A 84 -0.07 0.13 -3.19
N GLY A 85 1.10 -0.29 -3.67
CA GLY A 85 1.49 -0.20 -5.08
C GLY A 85 0.60 -1.04 -5.99
N LEU A 86 0.38 -2.32 -5.64
CA LEU A 86 -0.49 -3.23 -6.40
C LEU A 86 -1.93 -2.73 -6.45
N TYR A 87 -2.47 -2.27 -5.32
CA TYR A 87 -3.84 -1.75 -5.28
C TYR A 87 -3.97 -0.45 -6.07
N SER A 88 -3.01 0.47 -5.94
CA SER A 88 -3.02 1.72 -6.72
C SER A 88 -2.93 1.43 -8.22
N TYR A 89 -2.11 0.46 -8.63
CA TYR A 89 -2.04 0.01 -10.02
C TYR A 89 -3.38 -0.57 -10.49
N TYR A 90 -3.96 -1.48 -9.71
CA TYR A 90 -5.27 -2.07 -9.98
C TYR A 90 -6.34 -0.98 -10.13
N ALA A 91 -6.34 -0.01 -9.22
CA ALA A 91 -7.22 1.15 -9.23
C ALA A 91 -7.08 1.96 -10.52
N LEU A 92 -5.84 2.27 -10.94
CA LEU A 92 -5.56 3.02 -12.16
C LEU A 92 -5.95 2.26 -13.44
N VAL A 93 -5.84 0.92 -13.44
CA VAL A 93 -6.30 0.09 -14.56
C VAL A 93 -7.82 0.11 -14.64
N GLN A 94 -8.50 -0.08 -13.50
CA GLN A 94 -9.95 -0.10 -13.40
C GLN A 94 -10.60 1.23 -13.83
N SER A 95 -9.93 2.36 -13.58
CA SER A 95 -10.44 3.69 -13.91
C SER A 95 -10.39 4.04 -15.40
N ARG A 96 -9.80 3.19 -16.26
CA ARG A 96 -9.80 3.35 -17.73
C ARG A 96 -9.36 4.74 -18.26
N GLY A 97 -8.56 5.48 -17.49
CA GLY A 97 -8.06 6.80 -17.87
C GLY A 97 -8.72 7.99 -17.15
N ASP A 98 -9.81 7.75 -16.41
CA ASP A 98 -10.51 8.79 -15.66
C ASP A 98 -9.99 8.96 -14.22
N TRP A 99 -9.52 10.17 -13.90
CA TRP A 99 -9.02 10.52 -12.57
C TRP A 99 -10.11 10.56 -11.51
N GLN A 100 -11.35 10.91 -11.86
CA GLN A 100 -12.44 10.94 -10.88
C GLN A 100 -12.76 9.52 -10.41
N THR A 101 -12.93 8.58 -11.34
CA THR A 101 -13.10 7.16 -11.00
C THR A 101 -11.91 6.57 -10.23
N PHE A 102 -10.69 7.06 -10.45
CA PHE A 102 -9.52 6.66 -9.65
C PHE A 102 -9.64 7.08 -8.19
N TRP A 103 -9.90 8.36 -7.92
CA TRP A 103 -9.94 8.89 -6.55
C TRP A 103 -11.23 8.52 -5.80
N MET A 104 -12.37 8.55 -6.49
CA MET A 104 -13.71 8.41 -5.90
C MET A 104 -14.24 6.97 -5.96
N GLY A 105 -13.59 6.10 -6.74
CA GLY A 105 -14.06 4.73 -6.97
C GLY A 105 -15.42 4.70 -7.66
N LYS A 106 -16.33 3.85 -7.18
CA LYS A 106 -17.67 3.68 -7.78
C LYS A 106 -18.67 4.80 -7.44
N LYS A 107 -18.28 5.77 -6.60
CA LYS A 107 -19.13 6.88 -6.18
C LYS A 107 -19.30 7.97 -7.24
N THR A 108 -18.64 7.85 -8.38
CA THR A 108 -18.70 8.81 -9.51
C THR A 108 -19.98 8.71 -10.35
N THR A 109 -20.92 7.81 -10.04
CA THR A 109 -22.24 7.77 -10.71
C THR A 109 -23.31 8.45 -9.85
N ALA A 110 -23.23 9.76 -9.77
CA ALA A 110 -24.32 10.64 -9.41
C ALA A 110 -24.18 11.92 -10.25
N ASN A 111 -24.58 11.81 -11.52
CA ASN A 111 -25.20 12.84 -12.36
C ASN A 111 -25.48 12.27 -13.74
#